data_AF-A0A510PPQ2-F1
#
_entry.id   AF-A0A510PPQ2-F1
#
_cell.length_a   1.000
_cell.length_b   1.000
_cell.length_c   1.000
_cell.angle_alpha   90.00
_cell.angle_beta   90.00
_cell.angle_gamma   90.00
#
_symmetry.space_group_name_H-M   'P 1'
#
loop_
_entity.id
_entity.type
_entity.pdbx_description
1 polymer ?
#
loop_
_entity_poly.entity_id
_entity_poly.type
_entity_poly.pdbx_seq_one_letter_code
_entity_poly.pdbx_strand_id
1 'polypeptide(L)'
;MSPCQQESSSEWLANNSAYYIYGVQRIDSVNNFTSSGDQATVDVVVTEERTLYNNQGKIDRKNSAFTTSLVRYNLENDEGTWKIANSRTLKNLVRR
;
A
#
# COMPACT_ATOMS: atom_id res chain seq x y z
N MET A 1 0.38 -19.73 26.30
CA MET A 1 0.38 -18.29 26.00
C MET A 1 0.25 -18.15 24.50
N SER A 2 -0.91 -17.74 23.99
CA SER A 2 -1.09 -17.49 22.56
C SER A 2 -0.31 -16.22 22.17
N PRO A 3 0.33 -16.16 21.00
CA PRO A 3 1.04 -14.96 20.57
C PRO A 3 0.04 -13.80 20.44
N CYS A 4 0.42 -12.60 20.92
CA CYS A 4 -0.32 -11.38 20.64
C CYS A 4 -0.35 -11.18 19.12
N GLN A 5 -1.50 -11.44 18.50
CA GLN A 5 -1.71 -11.20 17.09
C GLN A 5 -1.58 -9.69 16.86
N GLN A 6 -0.59 -9.27 16.08
CA GLN A 6 -0.41 -7.86 15.74
C GLN A 6 -1.62 -7.40 14.94
N GLU A 7 -2.29 -6.35 15.42
CA GLU A 7 -3.44 -5.75 14.75
C GLU A 7 -3.05 -5.28 13.34
N SER A 8 -3.87 -5.65 12.35
CA SER A 8 -3.69 -5.17 10.98
C SER A 8 -4.02 -3.67 10.88
N SER A 9 -3.47 -2.99 9.86
CA SER A 9 -3.76 -1.56 9.68
C SER A 9 -5.25 -1.26 9.49
N SER A 10 -6.01 -2.17 8.86
CA SER A 10 -7.46 -2.04 8.71
C SER A 10 -8.22 -2.20 10.02
N GLU A 11 -7.82 -3.15 10.87
CA GLU A 11 -8.43 -3.34 12.19
C GLU A 11 -8.18 -2.12 13.08
N TRP A 12 -6.95 -1.58 13.07
CA TRP A 12 -6.64 -0.36 13.80
C TRP A 12 -7.52 0.81 13.36
N LEU A 13 -7.69 1.00 12.05
CA LEU A 13 -8.56 2.06 11.51
C LEU A 13 -10.01 1.89 11.99
N ALA A 14 -10.56 0.67 11.89
CA ALA A 14 -11.92 0.36 12.34
C ALA A 14 -12.10 0.61 13.84
N ASN A 15 -11.20 0.09 14.67
CA ASN A 15 -11.24 0.21 16.12
C ASN A 15 -11.08 1.66 16.60
N ASN A 16 -10.39 2.49 15.84
CA ASN A 16 -10.18 3.90 16.16
C ASN A 16 -11.17 4.84 15.43
N SER A 17 -12.16 4.31 14.71
CA SER A 17 -13.07 5.10 13.85
C SER A 17 -12.32 6.10 12.95
N ALA A 18 -11.13 5.69 12.50
CA ALA A 18 -10.23 6.47 11.66
C ALA A 18 -10.30 5.94 10.23
N TYR A 19 -10.06 6.81 9.26
CA TYR A 19 -10.17 6.42 7.85
C TYR A 19 -9.24 7.26 6.96
N TYR A 20 -8.76 6.63 5.89
CA TYR A 20 -8.06 7.34 4.83
C TYR A 20 -9.04 7.79 3.74
N ILE A 21 -8.87 9.01 3.26
CA ILE A 21 -9.34 9.41 1.93
C ILE A 21 -8.15 9.36 0.98
N TYR A 22 -8.36 8.71 -0.16
CA TYR A 22 -7.38 8.61 -1.24
C TYR A 22 -7.73 9.63 -2.31
N GLY A 23 -6.76 10.48 -2.67
CA GLY A 23 -6.86 11.46 -3.74
C GLY A 23 -6.30 10.88 -5.04
N VAL A 24 -5.16 11.41 -5.49
CA VAL A 24 -4.41 10.81 -6.61
C VAL A 24 -4.00 9.37 -6.27
N GLN A 25 -4.25 8.44 -7.19
CA GLN A 25 -3.64 7.11 -7.20
C GLN A 25 -3.30 6.76 -8.64
N ARG A 26 -2.00 6.75 -8.96
CA ARG A 26 -1.53 6.61 -10.34
C ARG A 26 -0.27 5.77 -10.42
N ILE A 27 -0.20 4.94 -11.46
CA ILE A 27 1.05 4.30 -11.89
C ILE A 27 1.77 5.25 -12.82
N ASP A 28 2.99 5.61 -12.47
CA ASP A 28 3.84 6.53 -13.23
C ASP A 28 4.69 5.75 -14.24
N SER A 29 5.21 4.58 -13.84
CA SER A 29 5.95 3.68 -14.71
C SER A 29 6.00 2.26 -14.15
N VAL A 30 6.22 1.29 -15.05
CA VAL A 30 6.61 -0.08 -14.70
C VAL A 30 8.09 -0.22 -15.07
N ASN A 31 8.94 -0.53 -14.09
CA ASN A 31 10.39 -0.52 -14.27
C ASN A 31 10.96 -1.92 -14.49
N ASN A 32 10.44 -2.91 -13.78
CA ASN A 32 10.84 -4.30 -13.92
C ASN A 32 9.61 -5.20 -13.86
N PHE A 33 9.59 -6.25 -14.68
CA PHE A 33 8.54 -7.25 -14.69
C PHE A 33 9.15 -8.60 -15.04
N THR A 34 9.05 -9.56 -14.13
CA THR A 34 9.52 -10.93 -14.31
C THR A 34 8.46 -11.91 -13.84
N SER A 35 8.22 -12.97 -14.61
CA SER A 35 7.23 -14.00 -14.27
C SER A 35 7.82 -15.40 -14.46
N SER A 36 7.43 -16.34 -13.60
CA SER A 36 7.79 -17.75 -13.67
C SER A 36 6.66 -18.60 -13.09
N GLY A 37 5.98 -19.36 -13.95
CA GLY A 37 4.80 -20.14 -13.56
C GLY A 37 3.73 -19.25 -12.94
N ASP A 38 3.28 -19.62 -11.74
CA ASP A 38 2.24 -18.93 -10.98
C ASP A 38 2.77 -17.77 -10.11
N GLN A 39 4.00 -17.31 -10.36
CA GLN A 39 4.61 -16.20 -9.62
C GLN A 39 5.08 -15.09 -10.57
N ALA A 40 4.92 -13.84 -10.13
CA ALA A 40 5.51 -12.69 -10.80
C ALA A 40 6.01 -11.64 -9.81
N THR A 41 7.04 -10.90 -10.20
CA THR A 41 7.55 -9.73 -9.48
C THR A 41 7.47 -8.53 -10.41
N VAL A 42 6.88 -7.44 -9.92
CA VAL A 42 6.78 -6.17 -10.66
C VAL A 42 7.24 -5.01 -9.79
N ASP A 43 8.13 -4.17 -10.34
CA ASP A 43 8.55 -2.92 -9.72
C ASP A 43 7.84 -1.76 -10.42
N VAL A 44 7.06 -0.99 -9.66
CA VAL A 44 6.19 0.07 -10.17
C VAL A 44 6.52 1.38 -9.46
N VAL A 45 6.61 2.48 -10.21
CA VAL A 45 6.59 3.81 -9.63
C VAL A 45 5.14 4.23 -9.47
N VAL A 46 4.72 4.50 -8.24
CA VAL A 46 3.34 4.84 -7.89
C VAL A 46 3.32 6.23 -7.25
N THR A 47 2.41 7.10 -7.69
CA THR A 47 2.07 8.35 -7.02
C THR A 47 0.74 8.21 -6.30
N GLU A 48 0.73 8.48 -4.99
CA GLU A 48 -0.44 8.42 -4.12
C GLU A 48 -0.60 9.68 -3.27
N GLU A 49 -1.84 10.11 -3.09
CA GLU A 49 -2.23 11.12 -2.10
C GLU A 49 -3.15 10.47 -1.07
N ARG A 50 -2.74 10.50 0.20
CA ARG A 50 -3.49 9.90 1.31
C ARG A 50 -3.69 10.91 2.41
N THR A 51 -4.92 11.06 2.85
CA THR A 51 -5.27 11.91 4.01
C THR A 51 -5.92 11.06 5.08
N LEU A 52 -5.27 10.94 6.24
CA LEU A 52 -5.82 10.23 7.41
C LEU A 52 -6.71 11.17 8.22
N TYR A 53 -7.93 10.74 8.49
CA TYR A 53 -8.87 11.39 9.40
C TYR A 53 -9.02 10.54 10.66
N ASN A 54 -9.02 11.19 11.83
CA ASN A 54 -9.33 10.53 13.10
C ASN A 54 -10.85 10.47 13.36
N ASN A 55 -11.25 9.90 14.49
CA ASN A 55 -12.64 9.79 14.92
C ASN A 55 -13.40 11.13 15.08
N GLN A 56 -12.71 12.27 15.14
CA GLN A 56 -13.31 13.60 15.16
C GLN A 56 -13.40 14.23 13.76
N GLY A 57 -13.02 13.51 12.71
CA GLY A 57 -12.91 14.06 11.35
C GLY A 57 -11.77 15.06 11.20
N LYS A 58 -10.77 15.06 12.09
CA LYS A 58 -9.59 15.92 11.98
C LYS A 58 -8.47 15.20 11.24
N ILE A 59 -7.76 15.95 10.42
CA ILE A 59 -6.62 15.44 9.63
C ILE A 59 -5.43 15.17 10.55
N ASP A 60 -4.91 13.94 10.48
CA ASP A 60 -3.58 13.60 10.98
C ASP A 60 -2.54 13.90 9.90
N ARG A 61 -1.90 15.07 10.02
CA ARG A 61 -0.89 15.53 9.05
C ARG A 61 0.38 14.69 9.04
N LYS A 62 0.69 13.95 10.12
CA LYS A 62 1.91 13.12 10.18
C LYS A 62 1.76 11.87 9.31
N ASN A 63 0.54 11.33 9.27
CA ASN A 63 0.20 10.12 8.52
C ASN A 63 -0.52 10.41 7.19
N SER A 64 -0.71 11.69 6.86
CA SER A 64 -1.15 12.15 5.54
C SER A 64 0.06 12.55 4.70
N ALA A 65 0.05 12.25 3.39
CA ALA A 65 1.14 12.64 2.50
C ALA A 65 0.74 12.55 1.02
N PHE A 66 1.44 13.32 0.20
CA PHE A 66 1.55 13.09 -1.24
C PHE A 66 2.91 12.44 -1.53
N THR A 67 2.91 11.21 -2.01
CA THR A 67 4.11 10.40 -2.19
C THR A 67 4.24 9.83 -3.58
N THR A 68 5.43 9.88 -4.15
CA THR A 68 5.82 9.07 -5.31
C THR A 68 6.87 8.06 -4.85
N SER A 69 6.63 6.77 -5.06
CA SER A 69 7.48 5.70 -4.53
C SER A 69 7.69 4.58 -5.53
N LEU A 70 8.88 3.98 -5.52
CA LEU A 70 9.16 2.72 -6.20
C LEU A 70 8.76 1.58 -5.27
N VAL A 71 7.78 0.79 -5.69
CA VAL A 71 7.20 -0.32 -4.93
C VAL A 71 7.37 -1.62 -5.70
N ARG A 72 7.87 -2.66 -5.02
CA ARG A 72 7.89 -4.03 -5.53
C ARG A 72 6.63 -4.75 -5.08
N TYR A 73 5.90 -5.33 -6.01
CA TYR A 73 4.83 -6.28 -5.75
C TYR A 73 5.28 -7.67 -6.14
N ASN A 74 5.05 -8.64 -5.25
CA ASN A 74 5.10 -10.05 -5.58
C ASN A 74 3.67 -10.55 -5.75
N LEU A 75 3.43 -11.18 -6.89
CA LEU A 75 2.12 -11.65 -7.33
C LEU A 75 2.11 -13.17 -7.37
N GLU A 76 0.97 -13.74 -6.99
CA GLU A 76 0.68 -15.16 -7.12
C GLU A 76 -0.56 -15.35 -8.00
N ASN A 77 -0.52 -16.31 -8.91
CA ASN A 77 -1.67 -16.70 -9.69
C ASN A 77 -2.47 -17.73 -8.90
N ASP A 78 -3.71 -17.39 -8.59
CA ASP A 78 -4.66 -18.27 -7.93
C ASP A 78 -5.82 -18.50 -8.90
N GLU A 79 -5.87 -19.71 -9.47
CA GLU A 79 -6.89 -20.16 -10.42
C GLU A 79 -7.11 -19.18 -11.60
N GLY A 80 -6.02 -18.71 -12.20
CA GLY A 80 -6.05 -17.77 -13.33
C GLY A 80 -6.14 -16.30 -12.93
N THR A 81 -6.30 -15.98 -11.65
CA THR A 81 -6.37 -14.61 -11.14
C THR A 81 -5.08 -14.24 -10.41
N TRP A 82 -4.39 -13.22 -10.90
CA TRP A 82 -3.22 -12.66 -10.21
C TRP A 82 -3.64 -11.86 -8.98
N LYS A 83 -3.04 -12.17 -7.82
CA LYS A 83 -3.25 -11.47 -6.55
C LYS A 83 -1.93 -10.93 -6.02
N ILE A 84 -1.98 -9.82 -5.30
CA ILE A 84 -0.81 -9.29 -4.59
C ILE A 84 -0.59 -10.15 -3.33
N ALA A 85 0.46 -10.97 -3.33
CA ALA A 85 0.84 -11.77 -2.17
C ALA A 85 1.55 -10.92 -1.12
N ASN A 86 2.43 -10.01 -1.57
CA ASN A 86 3.04 -9.00 -0.71
C ASN A 86 3.53 -7.79 -1.51
N SER A 87 3.85 -6.72 -0.78
CA SER A 87 4.47 -5.53 -1.35
C SER A 87 5.58 -4.99 -0.45
N ARG A 88 6.54 -4.30 -1.05
CA ARG A 88 7.60 -3.59 -0.34
C ARG A 88 7.92 -2.29 -1.05
N THR A 89 7.86 -1.17 -0.32
CA THR A 89 8.43 0.08 -0.81
C THR A 89 9.96 -0.06 -0.86
N LEU A 90 10.53 0.01 -2.06
CA LEU A 90 11.98 -0.03 -2.27
C LEU A 90 12.58 1.34 -2.02
N LYS A 91 11.91 2.41 -2.45
CA LYS A 91 12.38 3.79 -2.33
C LYS A 91 11.23 4.79 -2.39
N ASN A 92 11.28 5.83 -1.55
CA ASN A 92 10.47 7.03 -1.76
C ASN A 92 11.23 7.98 -2.71
N LEU A 93 10.60 8.36 -3.82
CA LEU A 93 11.16 9.27 -4.81
C LEU A 93 10.78 10.72 -4.49
N VAL A 94 9.55 10.94 -4.04
CA VAL A 94 9.02 12.23 -3.58
C VAL A 94 8.14 11.98 -2.35
N ARG A 95 8.23 12.87 -1.35
CA ARG A 95 7.28 12.93 -0.23
C ARG A 95 7.03 14.39 0.13
N ARG A 96 5.76 14.79 0.14
CA ARG A 96 5.29 16.13 0.49
C ARG A 96 4.23 16.04 1.58
#